data_AF-A0A0G1CQI9-F1
#
_entry.id   AF-A0A0G1CQI9-F1
#
_cell.length_a   1.000
_cell.length_b   1.000
_cell.length_c   1.000
_cell.angle_alpha   90.00
_cell.angle_beta   90.00
_cell.angle_gamma   90.00
#
_symmetry.space_group_name_H-M   'P 1'
#
loop_
_entity.id
_entity.type
_entity.pdbx_description
1 polymer ?
#
loop_
_entity_poly.entity_id
_entity_poly.type
_entity_poly.pdbx_seq_one_letter_code
_entity_poly.pdbx_strand_id
1 'polypeptide(L)'
;MSARTKRKNPWMLLGVVAVGIISIPFASIFFIHSSVPGRIGVAVVGEPTVVFSYDPMRPSITAVSIPSDVYVDVTRGYGAYPLSSVWKLDRIDKRRGVIFTETLEEAIGIPVRFFVEPSKQIGASETLRNHIGNALSFSSFLRTLVDKKRTNIHPWLFMKISRAFQSMNPTEISFFDLKNQAVFIDGTLADGTSVKKIDTGKLALLFGTLAEDAQIRKENLRIAVYNTTRTPGLAQKVSRVIESSGFHVSSIDNDETVKTSQCILRGKREVLQTVTVKTLVWLYGCFIQEEMTDSRSDVTLLIGTDFEKRYVSY
;
A
#
# COMPACT_ATOMS: atom_id res chain seq x y z
N MET A 1 -27.07 63.10 8.85
CA MET A 1 -26.42 61.76 8.94
C MET A 1 -27.48 60.75 9.38
N SER A 2 -28.03 59.96 8.46
CA SER A 2 -29.04 58.94 8.76
C SER A 2 -28.44 57.56 8.49
N ALA A 3 -28.34 56.75 9.56
CA ALA A 3 -27.79 55.41 9.51
C ALA A 3 -28.87 54.41 9.04
N ARG A 4 -28.73 53.90 7.82
CA ARG A 4 -29.56 52.81 7.28
C ARG A 4 -29.03 51.46 7.77
N THR A 5 -29.69 50.86 8.75
CA THR A 5 -29.48 49.48 9.18
C THR A 5 -30.06 48.51 8.15
N LYS A 6 -29.20 47.73 7.47
CA LYS A 6 -29.59 46.66 6.55
C LYS A 6 -30.24 45.51 7.34
N ARG A 7 -31.55 45.35 7.18
CA ARG A 7 -32.34 44.20 7.69
C ARG A 7 -31.94 42.94 6.91
N LYS A 8 -31.28 41.98 7.56
CA LYS A 8 -30.92 40.68 6.95
C LYS A 8 -32.20 39.86 6.76
N ASN A 9 -32.38 39.31 5.55
CA ASN A 9 -33.58 38.60 5.14
C ASN A 9 -33.57 37.17 5.72
N PRO A 10 -34.54 36.78 6.58
CA PRO A 10 -34.53 35.48 7.27
C PRO A 10 -34.72 34.28 6.34
N TRP A 11 -35.24 34.51 5.12
CA TRP A 11 -35.47 33.48 4.11
C TRP A 11 -34.20 32.90 3.48
N MET A 12 -33.07 33.63 3.50
CA MET A 12 -31.79 33.08 3.04
C MET A 12 -31.21 32.02 3.98
N LEU A 13 -31.47 32.13 5.29
CA LEU A 13 -30.95 31.18 6.29
C LEU A 13 -31.69 29.84 6.24
N LEU A 14 -33.00 29.85 5.97
CA LEU A 14 -33.80 28.63 5.83
C LEU A 14 -33.43 27.80 4.58
N GLY A 15 -33.07 28.46 3.47
CA GLY A 15 -32.66 27.77 2.24
C GLY A 15 -31.34 26.99 2.39
N VAL A 16 -30.36 27.54 3.12
CA VAL A 16 -29.06 26.86 3.35
C VAL A 16 -29.21 25.65 4.28
N VAL A 17 -30.09 25.73 5.29
CA VAL A 17 -30.35 24.61 6.20
C VAL A 17 -31.09 23.47 5.49
N ALA A 18 -32.05 23.78 4.61
CA ALA A 18 -32.79 22.76 3.85
C ALA A 18 -31.90 21.96 2.88
N VAL A 19 -30.96 22.61 2.19
CA VAL A 19 -29.99 21.92 1.31
C VAL A 19 -29.01 21.06 2.13
N GLY A 20 -28.64 21.51 3.33
CA GLY A 20 -27.84 20.72 4.27
C GLY A 20 -28.56 19.45 4.75
N ILE A 21 -29.85 19.51 5.06
CA ILE A 21 -30.60 18.36 5.59
C ILE A 21 -30.94 17.32 4.53
N ILE A 22 -31.23 17.74 3.28
CA ILE A 22 -31.59 16.83 2.18
C ILE A 22 -30.35 16.11 1.59
N SER A 23 -29.15 16.68 1.72
CA SER A 23 -27.90 16.05 1.24
C SER A 23 -27.32 15.01 2.21
N ILE A 24 -27.67 15.06 3.50
CA ILE A 24 -27.20 14.10 4.52
C ILE A 24 -27.64 12.65 4.25
N PRO A 25 -28.91 12.34 3.89
CA PRO A 25 -29.31 10.97 3.59
C PRO A 25 -28.79 10.45 2.24
N PHE A 26 -28.51 11.33 1.28
CA PHE A 26 -27.92 10.90 0.00
C PHE A 26 -26.42 10.60 0.14
N ALA A 27 -25.73 11.35 1.00
CA ALA A 27 -24.36 11.03 1.39
C ALA A 27 -24.30 9.72 2.18
N SER A 28 -25.25 9.45 3.10
CA SER A 28 -25.27 8.20 3.89
C SER A 28 -25.48 6.94 3.05
N ILE A 29 -26.14 7.01 1.90
CA ILE A 29 -26.28 5.89 0.96
C ILE A 29 -25.00 5.68 0.13
N PHE A 30 -24.25 6.73 -0.18
CA PHE A 30 -22.90 6.62 -0.78
C PHE A 30 -21.80 6.27 0.23
N PHE A 31 -22.08 6.32 1.54
CA PHE A 31 -21.16 5.92 2.63
C PHE A 31 -21.12 4.40 2.88
N ILE A 32 -21.83 3.60 2.09
CA ILE A 32 -21.93 2.15 2.27
C ILE A 32 -20.93 1.43 1.34
N HIS A 33 -19.98 0.71 1.97
CA HIS A 33 -19.21 -0.41 1.40
C HIS A 33 -18.11 -0.13 0.36
N SER A 34 -16.99 0.44 0.81
CA SER A 34 -15.71 -0.22 0.50
C SER A 34 -14.93 -0.42 1.78
N SER A 35 -15.36 -1.42 2.55
CA SER A 35 -14.53 -2.03 3.59
C SER A 35 -13.28 -2.54 2.88
N VAL A 36 -12.17 -1.80 2.97
CA VAL A 36 -10.89 -2.30 2.46
C VAL A 36 -10.57 -3.59 3.22
N PRO A 37 -10.45 -4.74 2.53
CA PRO A 37 -10.15 -5.99 3.19
C PRO A 37 -8.68 -5.99 3.60
N GLY A 38 -8.47 -6.27 4.88
CA GLY A 38 -7.17 -6.37 5.52
C GLY A 38 -6.38 -5.06 5.67
N ARG A 39 -5.07 -5.21 5.87
CA ARG A 39 -4.16 -4.10 6.16
C ARG A 39 -3.89 -3.20 4.95
N ILE A 40 -3.66 -1.93 5.23
CA ILE A 40 -3.42 -0.88 4.24
C ILE A 40 -1.98 -0.40 4.35
N GLY A 41 -1.18 -0.68 3.33
CA GLY A 41 0.19 -0.16 3.19
C GLY A 41 0.24 1.21 2.55
N VAL A 42 0.87 2.17 3.22
CA VAL A 42 1.06 3.55 2.78
C VAL A 42 2.52 3.96 2.92
N ALA A 43 3.09 4.54 1.87
CA ALA A 43 4.39 5.18 1.89
C ALA A 43 4.26 6.70 2.08
N VAL A 44 5.06 7.26 2.98
CA VAL A 44 5.24 8.70 3.15
C VAL A 44 6.55 9.08 2.49
N VAL A 45 6.47 9.92 1.46
CA VAL A 45 7.63 10.41 0.73
C VAL A 45 8.40 11.39 1.62
N GLY A 46 9.69 11.16 1.84
CA GLY A 46 10.47 12.01 2.72
C GLY A 46 11.92 11.55 2.87
N GLU A 47 12.65 12.25 3.74
CA GLU A 47 14.02 11.93 4.13
C GLU A 47 14.12 11.88 5.66
N PRO A 48 13.90 10.70 6.29
CA PRO A 48 13.78 9.36 5.69
C PRO A 48 12.41 9.10 5.02
N THR A 49 12.36 8.10 4.14
CA THR A 49 11.08 7.58 3.61
C THR A 49 10.46 6.66 4.65
N VAL A 50 9.17 6.81 4.92
CA VAL A 50 8.46 5.99 5.92
C VAL A 50 7.41 5.13 5.24
N VAL A 51 7.40 3.83 5.49
CA VAL A 51 6.31 2.94 5.07
C VAL A 51 5.56 2.47 6.30
N PHE A 52 4.24 2.54 6.27
CA PHE A 52 3.41 2.04 7.36
C PHE A 52 2.27 1.15 6.87
N SER A 53 1.92 0.16 7.69
CA SER A 53 0.81 -0.77 7.50
C SER A 53 -0.24 -0.55 8.57
N TYR A 54 -1.42 -0.08 8.16
CA TYR A 54 -2.56 0.20 9.03
C TYR A 54 -3.57 -0.96 9.01
N ASP A 55 -3.91 -1.52 10.17
CA ASP A 55 -4.98 -2.50 10.32
C ASP A 55 -6.31 -1.80 10.67
N PRO A 56 -7.31 -1.78 9.76
CA PRO A 56 -8.61 -1.15 10.02
C PRO A 56 -9.53 -1.96 10.93
N MET A 57 -9.26 -3.24 11.16
CA MET A 57 -10.05 -4.13 12.02
C MET A 57 -9.56 -4.08 13.47
N ARG A 58 -8.25 -3.97 13.66
CA ARG A 58 -7.59 -3.73 14.95
C ARG A 58 -6.74 -2.48 14.84
N PRO A 59 -7.28 -1.28 15.15
CA PRO A 59 -6.61 -0.01 14.93
C PRO A 59 -5.18 -0.01 15.47
N SER A 60 -4.24 -0.29 14.58
CA SER A 60 -2.82 -0.41 14.89
C SER A 60 -2.03 -0.07 13.65
N ILE A 61 -0.84 0.49 13.87
CA ILE A 61 0.06 0.93 12.81
C ILE A 61 1.44 0.35 13.07
N THR A 62 1.95 -0.35 12.08
CA THR A 62 3.36 -0.75 12.03
C THR A 62 4.04 0.19 11.04
N ALA A 63 5.05 0.94 11.47
CA ALA A 63 5.76 1.91 10.64
C ALA A 63 7.26 1.65 10.63
N VAL A 64 7.87 1.90 9.47
CA VAL A 64 9.27 1.59 9.16
C VAL A 64 9.89 2.81 8.52
N SER A 65 10.99 3.34 9.07
CA SER A 65 11.81 4.35 8.38
C SER A 65 12.93 3.71 7.60
N ILE A 66 13.05 4.11 6.33
CA ILE A 66 14.06 3.67 5.38
C ILE A 66 14.95 4.87 5.06
N PRO A 67 16.28 4.78 5.23
CA PRO A 67 17.19 5.82 4.84
C PRO A 67 17.11 6.11 3.33
N SER A 68 17.19 7.38 2.98
CA SER A 68 16.94 7.88 1.62
C SER A 68 18.09 7.65 0.63
N ASP A 69 19.28 7.34 1.15
CA ASP A 69 20.52 7.04 0.43
C ASP A 69 20.67 5.55 0.09
N VAL A 70 19.81 4.69 0.62
CA VAL A 70 19.81 3.25 0.33
C VAL A 70 19.40 3.03 -1.13
N TYR A 71 20.14 2.16 -1.81
CA TYR A 71 19.86 1.76 -3.18
C TYR A 71 18.83 0.63 -3.20
N VAL A 72 17.83 0.81 -4.05
CA VAL A 72 16.77 -0.17 -4.31
C VAL A 72 16.74 -0.47 -5.81
N ASP A 73 16.47 -1.73 -6.15
CA ASP A 73 16.25 -2.12 -7.53
C ASP A 73 14.84 -1.65 -7.93
N VAL A 74 14.78 -0.64 -8.79
CA VAL A 74 13.54 0.01 -9.21
C VAL A 74 12.77 -0.90 -10.15
N THR A 75 11.46 -1.01 -9.90
CA THR A 75 10.53 -1.81 -10.73
C THR A 75 10.48 -1.29 -12.16
N ARG A 76 10.01 -2.12 -13.11
CA ARG A 76 9.91 -1.80 -14.54
C ARG A 76 11.26 -1.59 -15.23
N GLY A 77 12.32 -2.16 -14.66
CA GLY A 77 13.62 -2.28 -15.30
C GLY A 77 14.40 -0.98 -15.45
N TYR A 78 14.16 0.02 -14.59
CA TYR A 78 15.02 1.21 -14.53
C TYR A 78 16.41 0.90 -13.96
N GLY A 79 16.55 -0.19 -13.19
CA GLY A 79 17.80 -0.55 -12.53
C GLY A 79 17.86 -0.03 -11.09
N ALA A 80 19.06 0.06 -10.52
CA ALA A 80 19.24 0.45 -9.12
C ALA A 80 19.33 1.97 -8.96
N TYR A 81 18.54 2.55 -8.05
CA TYR A 81 18.58 3.97 -7.72
C TYR A 81 18.57 4.19 -6.20
N PRO A 82 19.12 5.31 -5.70
CA PRO A 82 18.87 5.71 -4.32
C PRO A 82 17.37 5.97 -4.14
N LEU A 83 16.82 5.52 -3.00
CA LEU A 83 15.38 5.57 -2.74
C LEU A 83 14.79 6.99 -2.87
N SER A 84 15.54 8.01 -2.45
CA SER A 84 15.20 9.44 -2.62
C SER A 84 14.95 9.88 -4.06
N SER A 85 15.46 9.16 -5.05
CA SER A 85 15.31 9.51 -6.46
C SER A 85 14.14 8.77 -7.13
N VAL A 86 13.69 7.65 -6.57
CA VAL A 86 12.62 6.82 -7.14
C VAL A 86 11.31 7.60 -7.25
N TRP A 87 10.95 8.40 -6.24
CA TRP A 87 9.73 9.21 -6.28
C TRP A 87 9.82 10.33 -7.34
N LYS A 88 11.02 10.89 -7.58
CA LYS A 88 11.25 11.91 -8.62
C LYS A 88 11.11 11.28 -10.00
N LEU A 89 11.67 10.09 -10.19
CA LEU A 89 11.55 9.29 -11.40
C LEU A 89 10.07 9.00 -11.72
N ASP A 90 9.29 8.56 -10.73
CA ASP A 90 7.86 8.32 -10.91
C ASP A 90 7.11 9.56 -11.43
N ARG A 91 7.44 10.75 -10.91
CA ARG A 91 6.86 12.02 -11.36
C ARG A 91 7.25 12.38 -12.79
N ILE A 92 8.50 12.16 -13.16
CA ILE A 92 9.00 12.41 -14.51
C ILE A 92 8.22 11.55 -15.51
N ASP A 93 8.01 10.28 -15.17
CA ASP A 93 7.29 9.32 -16.01
C ASP A 93 5.77 9.37 -15.86
N LYS A 94 5.27 10.31 -15.06
CA LYS A 94 3.85 10.59 -14.85
C LYS A 94 3.07 9.34 -14.41
N ARG A 95 3.70 8.46 -13.63
CA ARG A 95 3.12 7.18 -13.17
C ARG A 95 2.31 7.29 -11.88
N ARG A 96 2.20 8.48 -11.28
CA ARG A 96 1.30 8.79 -10.15
C ARG A 96 1.53 7.88 -8.92
N GLY A 97 2.79 7.70 -8.56
CA GLY A 97 3.28 6.93 -7.44
C GLY A 97 3.45 5.44 -7.69
N VAL A 98 3.03 4.92 -8.84
CA VAL A 98 3.05 3.47 -9.12
C VAL A 98 4.47 2.89 -9.08
N ILE A 99 5.46 3.54 -9.72
CA ILE A 99 6.85 3.07 -9.69
C ILE A 99 7.36 3.10 -8.26
N PHE A 100 7.06 4.17 -7.53
CA PHE A 100 7.52 4.35 -6.15
C PHE A 100 6.95 3.30 -5.19
N THR A 101 5.63 3.06 -5.25
CA THR A 101 4.97 2.09 -4.37
C THR A 101 5.33 0.64 -4.74
N GLU A 102 5.40 0.30 -6.02
CA GLU A 102 5.84 -1.03 -6.48
C GLU A 102 7.31 -1.31 -6.09
N THR A 103 8.19 -0.32 -6.24
CA THR A 103 9.61 -0.44 -5.83
C THR A 103 9.73 -0.63 -4.32
N LEU A 104 8.96 0.13 -3.53
CA LEU A 104 8.96 -0.04 -2.09
C LEU A 104 8.44 -1.42 -1.69
N GLU A 105 7.31 -1.87 -2.23
CA GLU A 105 6.74 -3.20 -1.99
C GLU A 105 7.76 -4.32 -2.27
N GLU A 106 8.48 -4.24 -3.39
CA GLU A 106 9.53 -5.21 -3.73
C GLU A 106 10.74 -5.12 -2.80
N ALA A 107 11.16 -3.92 -2.42
CA ALA A 107 12.33 -3.72 -1.57
C ALA A 107 12.08 -4.20 -0.13
N ILE A 108 10.88 -3.98 0.39
CA ILE A 108 10.55 -4.26 1.80
C ILE A 108 9.79 -5.57 2.00
N GLY A 109 9.18 -6.11 0.95
CA GLY A 109 8.41 -7.35 1.01
C GLY A 109 7.07 -7.21 1.73
N ILE A 110 6.50 -6.01 1.91
CA ILE A 110 5.12 -5.81 2.40
C ILE A 110 4.31 -5.04 1.35
N PRO A 111 3.00 -5.29 1.22
CA PRO A 111 2.19 -4.60 0.23
C PRO A 111 2.18 -3.09 0.46
N VAL A 112 2.50 -2.31 -0.58
CA VAL A 112 2.45 -0.84 -0.54
C VAL A 112 1.63 -0.37 -1.72
N ARG A 113 0.42 0.11 -1.43
CA ARG A 113 -0.50 0.55 -2.49
C ARG A 113 -0.60 2.04 -2.61
N PHE A 114 -0.38 2.71 -1.50
CA PHE A 114 -0.65 4.12 -1.37
C PHE A 114 0.61 4.90 -1.08
N PHE A 115 0.64 6.15 -1.50
CA PHE A 115 1.67 7.09 -1.08
C PHE A 115 1.08 8.44 -0.71
N VAL A 116 1.80 9.19 0.12
CA VAL A 116 1.50 10.57 0.48
C VAL A 116 2.79 11.38 0.45
N GLU A 117 2.78 12.48 -0.30
CA GLU A 117 3.81 13.51 -0.23
C GLU A 117 3.40 14.57 0.80
N PRO A 118 4.11 14.68 1.94
CA PRO A 118 3.76 15.62 3.00
C PRO A 118 3.92 17.08 2.54
N SER A 119 3.16 17.97 3.17
CA SER A 119 3.12 19.40 2.84
C SER A 119 4.43 20.14 3.14
N LYS A 120 5.19 19.66 4.13
CA LYS A 120 6.48 20.14 4.57
C LYS A 120 7.39 18.93 4.65
N GLN A 121 8.55 18.99 4.00
CA GLN A 121 9.57 17.96 4.22
C GLN A 121 10.09 18.10 5.64
N ILE A 122 10.03 16.98 6.34
CA ILE A 122 10.42 16.87 7.73
C ILE A 122 11.80 16.25 7.75
N GLY A 123 12.76 16.94 8.37
CA GLY A 123 14.14 16.49 8.45
C GLY A 123 14.29 15.26 9.35
N ALA A 124 15.46 14.61 9.24
CA ALA A 124 15.79 13.36 9.91
C ALA A 124 15.76 13.40 11.46
N SER A 125 15.60 14.56 12.09
CA SER A 125 15.59 14.72 13.56
C SER A 125 14.19 14.65 14.19
N GLU A 126 13.11 14.64 13.40
CA GLU A 126 11.75 14.50 13.97
C GLU A 126 11.39 13.03 14.23
N THR A 127 10.51 12.81 15.21
CA THR A 127 9.99 11.46 15.50
C THR A 127 9.15 10.91 14.35
N LEU A 128 9.22 9.60 14.08
CA LEU A 128 8.40 8.95 13.03
C LEU A 128 6.90 9.24 13.21
N ARG A 129 6.42 9.36 14.45
CA ARG A 129 5.03 9.73 14.75
C ARG A 129 4.68 11.10 14.20
N ASN A 130 5.54 12.10 14.39
CA ASN A 130 5.32 13.44 13.85
C ASN A 130 5.38 13.44 12.32
N HIS A 131 6.29 12.64 11.75
CA HIS A 131 6.41 12.46 10.31
C HIS A 131 5.10 11.96 9.68
N ILE A 132 4.56 10.86 10.21
CA ILE A 132 3.27 10.29 9.77
C ILE A 132 2.10 11.24 10.07
N GLY A 133 2.07 11.83 11.27
CA GLY A 133 1.00 12.75 11.67
C GLY A 133 0.91 13.99 10.77
N ASN A 134 2.05 14.54 10.36
CA ASN A 134 2.12 15.65 9.41
C ASN A 134 1.67 15.21 8.01
N ALA A 135 2.07 14.01 7.56
CA ALA A 135 1.60 13.45 6.29
C ALA A 135 0.09 13.22 6.29
N LEU A 136 -0.50 12.78 7.39
CA LEU A 136 -1.93 12.52 7.56
C LEU A 136 -2.72 13.74 8.08
N SER A 137 -2.12 14.92 8.15
CA SER A 137 -2.77 16.12 8.69
C SER A 137 -3.89 16.65 7.77
N PHE A 138 -4.78 17.48 8.34
CA PHE A 138 -5.85 18.14 7.58
C PHE A 138 -5.29 19.08 6.49
N SER A 139 -4.13 19.70 6.71
CA SER A 139 -3.47 20.53 5.70
C SER A 139 -2.96 19.69 4.51
N SER A 140 -2.41 18.50 4.79
CA SER A 140 -2.07 17.52 3.75
C SER A 140 -3.32 17.08 3.00
N PHE A 141 -4.41 16.73 3.70
CA PHE A 141 -5.70 16.39 3.08
C PHE A 141 -6.23 17.48 2.13
N LEU A 142 -6.31 18.74 2.59
CA LEU A 142 -6.79 19.84 1.74
C LEU A 142 -5.94 19.97 0.46
N ARG A 143 -4.63 19.73 0.55
CA ARG A 143 -3.76 19.73 -0.63
C ARG A 143 -3.99 18.54 -1.53
N THR A 144 -4.31 17.35 -1.00
CA THR A 144 -4.67 16.19 -1.85
C THR A 144 -5.90 16.46 -2.73
N LEU A 145 -6.84 17.29 -2.25
CA LEU A 145 -8.01 17.70 -3.04
C LEU A 145 -7.63 18.65 -4.18
N VAL A 146 -6.65 19.54 -3.96
CA VAL A 146 -6.20 20.52 -4.96
C VAL A 146 -5.22 19.90 -5.96
N ASP A 147 -4.30 19.07 -5.48
CA ASP A 147 -3.22 18.47 -6.27
C ASP A 147 -3.22 16.93 -6.14
N LYS A 148 -4.01 16.30 -7.02
CA LYS A 148 -4.14 14.83 -7.10
C LYS A 148 -2.83 14.10 -7.46
N LYS A 149 -1.72 14.81 -7.70
CA LYS A 149 -0.42 14.18 -8.03
C LYS A 149 0.41 13.83 -6.79
N ARG A 150 0.03 14.32 -5.61
CA ARG A 150 0.77 14.14 -4.35
C ARG A 150 0.35 12.90 -3.54
N THR A 151 -0.73 12.26 -3.94
CA THR A 151 -1.20 11.01 -3.35
C THR A 151 -2.07 10.27 -4.36
N ASN A 152 -2.11 8.95 -4.26
CA ASN A 152 -3.09 8.11 -4.92
C ASN A 152 -4.18 7.61 -3.96
N ILE A 153 -4.22 8.10 -2.71
CA ILE A 153 -5.25 7.74 -1.74
C ILE A 153 -6.55 8.47 -2.06
N HIS A 154 -7.65 7.72 -2.08
CA HIS A 154 -8.98 8.32 -2.19
C HIS A 154 -9.27 9.21 -0.96
N PRO A 155 -9.80 10.44 -1.11
CA PRO A 155 -9.99 11.38 -0.01
C PRO A 155 -10.69 10.80 1.23
N TRP A 156 -11.72 9.97 1.03
CA TRP A 156 -12.42 9.30 2.12
C TRP A 156 -11.53 8.32 2.90
N LEU A 157 -10.73 7.53 2.18
CA LEU A 157 -9.80 6.60 2.80
C LEU A 157 -8.72 7.37 3.57
N PHE A 158 -8.22 8.47 3.02
CA PHE A 158 -7.27 9.36 3.70
C PHE A 158 -7.86 9.86 5.02
N MET A 159 -9.09 10.36 5.01
CA MET A 159 -9.78 10.84 6.23
C MET A 159 -9.98 9.72 7.26
N LYS A 160 -10.34 8.51 6.81
CA LYS A 160 -10.47 7.34 7.69
C LYS A 160 -9.14 7.01 8.38
N ILE A 161 -8.05 6.93 7.62
CA ILE A 161 -6.71 6.65 8.14
C ILE A 161 -6.25 7.77 9.08
N SER A 162 -6.43 9.03 8.68
CA SER A 162 -6.07 10.21 9.48
C SER A 162 -6.79 10.25 10.83
N ARG A 163 -8.12 10.04 10.84
CA ARG A 163 -8.90 9.99 12.07
C ARG A 163 -8.47 8.83 12.97
N ALA A 164 -8.26 7.65 12.38
CA ALA A 164 -7.79 6.48 13.12
C ALA A 164 -6.43 6.75 13.77
N PHE A 165 -5.46 7.29 13.02
CA PHE A 165 -4.13 7.66 13.53
C PHE A 165 -4.20 8.66 14.69
N GLN A 166 -5.07 9.68 14.60
CA GLN A 166 -5.23 10.68 15.65
C GLN A 166 -5.86 10.11 16.93
N SER A 167 -6.72 9.09 16.80
CA SER A 167 -7.33 8.41 17.95
C SER A 167 -6.48 7.32 18.58
N MET A 168 -5.36 6.93 17.95
CA MET A 168 -4.53 5.82 18.43
C MET A 168 -3.68 6.21 19.65
N ASN A 169 -3.59 5.26 20.58
CA ASN A 169 -2.65 5.32 21.68
C ASN A 169 -1.21 5.07 21.18
N PRO A 170 -0.18 5.63 21.84
CA PRO A 170 1.21 5.38 21.47
C PRO A 170 1.59 3.89 21.41
N THR A 171 0.95 3.04 22.22
CA THR A 171 1.18 1.58 22.28
C THR A 171 0.63 0.83 21.07
N GLU A 172 -0.29 1.42 20.32
CA GLU A 172 -0.89 0.84 19.11
C GLU A 172 -0.03 1.14 17.86
N ILE A 173 1.04 1.93 18.02
CA ILE A 173 1.94 2.33 16.95
C ILE A 173 3.32 1.75 17.21
N SER A 174 3.74 0.80 16.38
CA SER A 174 5.07 0.21 16.42
C SER A 174 5.97 0.87 15.39
N PHE A 175 7.15 1.35 15.82
CA PHE A 175 8.11 2.05 14.97
C PHE A 175 9.41 1.27 14.85
N PHE A 176 9.89 1.12 13.62
CA PHE A 176 11.15 0.45 13.31
C PHE A 176 12.03 1.37 12.46
N ASP A 177 13.20 1.71 12.99
CA ASP A 177 14.19 2.46 12.22
C ASP A 177 15.23 1.50 11.62
N LEU A 178 15.18 1.31 10.30
CA LEU A 178 16.08 0.39 9.62
C LEU A 178 17.54 0.86 9.70
N LYS A 179 17.80 2.16 9.91
CA LYS A 179 19.16 2.70 10.05
C LYS A 179 19.97 1.98 11.13
N ASN A 180 19.31 1.54 12.19
CA ASN A 180 19.92 0.88 13.35
C ASN A 180 19.81 -0.64 13.31
N GLN A 181 19.33 -1.22 12.20
CA GLN A 181 19.14 -2.66 12.03
C GLN A 181 20.20 -3.22 11.08
N ALA A 182 20.58 -4.49 11.28
CA ALA A 182 21.53 -5.20 10.42
C ALA A 182 20.91 -5.68 9.09
N VAL A 183 20.08 -4.84 8.46
CA VAL A 183 19.31 -5.15 7.23
C VAL A 183 19.93 -4.61 5.95
N PHE A 184 21.09 -3.96 6.05
CA PHE A 184 21.80 -3.45 4.89
C PHE A 184 22.99 -4.34 4.57
N ILE A 185 23.22 -4.52 3.28
CA ILE A 185 24.41 -5.17 2.73
C ILE A 185 25.11 -4.18 1.81
N ASP A 186 26.43 -4.24 1.80
CA ASP A 186 27.21 -3.53 0.80
C ASP A 186 27.02 -4.21 -0.55
N GLY A 187 26.88 -3.41 -1.60
CA GLY A 187 26.78 -3.83 -2.98
C GLY A 187 27.61 -2.93 -3.86
N THR A 188 27.84 -3.37 -5.09
CA THR A 188 28.61 -2.60 -6.07
C THR A 188 27.77 -2.41 -7.32
N LEU A 189 27.72 -1.17 -7.81
CA LEU A 189 27.06 -0.84 -9.07
C LEU A 189 27.95 -1.27 -10.26
N ALA A 190 27.38 -1.24 -11.46
CA ALA A 190 28.09 -1.63 -12.70
C ALA A 190 29.32 -0.77 -13.00
N ASP A 191 29.39 0.44 -12.43
CA ASP A 191 30.51 1.38 -12.54
C ASP A 191 31.60 1.17 -11.46
N GLY A 192 31.43 0.22 -10.54
CA GLY A 192 32.34 -0.03 -9.43
C GLY A 192 32.03 0.78 -8.15
N THR A 193 31.01 1.63 -8.14
CA THR A 193 30.64 2.43 -6.97
C THR A 193 30.05 1.53 -5.87
N SER A 194 30.56 1.67 -4.64
CA SER A 194 30.02 0.97 -3.47
C SER A 194 28.75 1.64 -2.98
N VAL A 195 27.69 0.86 -2.80
CA VAL A 195 26.36 1.32 -2.37
C VAL A 195 25.80 0.42 -1.28
N LYS A 196 24.90 0.94 -0.44
CA LYS A 196 24.16 0.12 0.52
C LYS A 196 22.84 -0.33 -0.10
N LYS A 197 22.58 -1.64 -0.10
CA LYS A 197 21.33 -2.25 -0.53
C LYS A 197 20.57 -2.87 0.64
N ILE A 198 19.27 -3.03 0.47
CA ILE A 198 18.43 -3.74 1.45
C ILE A 198 18.60 -5.24 1.30
N ASP A 199 18.94 -5.92 2.39
CA ASP A 199 18.90 -7.37 2.50
C ASP A 199 17.45 -7.82 2.73
N THR A 200 16.81 -8.19 1.63
CA THR A 200 15.39 -8.57 1.66
C THR A 200 15.10 -9.81 2.49
N GLY A 201 16.08 -10.72 2.65
CA GLY A 201 15.92 -11.93 3.46
C GLY A 201 15.90 -11.59 4.96
N LYS A 202 16.85 -10.76 5.42
CA LYS A 202 16.84 -10.28 6.81
C LYS A 202 15.64 -9.39 7.11
N LEU A 203 15.21 -8.61 6.14
CA LEU A 203 14.06 -7.74 6.29
C LEU A 203 12.75 -8.53 6.40
N ALA A 204 12.62 -9.64 5.65
CA ALA A 204 11.49 -10.57 5.79
C ALA A 204 11.43 -11.20 7.20
N LEU A 205 12.59 -11.53 7.80
CA LEU A 205 12.63 -12.02 9.18
C LEU A 205 12.17 -10.97 10.20
N LEU A 206 12.47 -9.69 9.96
CA LEU A 206 11.98 -8.59 10.79
C LEU A 206 10.47 -8.38 10.62
N PHE A 207 9.95 -8.42 9.40
CA PHE A 207 8.55 -8.12 9.13
C PHE A 207 7.58 -9.28 9.22
N GLY A 208 8.09 -10.53 9.29
CA GLY A 208 7.29 -11.74 9.19
C GLY A 208 6.06 -11.79 10.11
N THR A 209 6.09 -11.13 11.26
CA THR A 209 4.94 -11.04 12.18
C THR A 209 4.33 -9.64 12.29
N LEU A 210 5.03 -8.59 11.84
CA LEU A 210 4.67 -7.20 12.12
C LEU A 210 3.62 -6.64 11.15
N ALA A 211 3.57 -7.18 9.94
CA ALA A 211 2.61 -6.79 8.91
C ALA A 211 1.51 -7.84 8.70
N GLU A 212 1.44 -8.88 9.53
CA GLU A 212 0.43 -9.91 9.42
C GLU A 212 -0.97 -9.37 9.67
N ASP A 213 -1.93 -9.88 8.90
CA ASP A 213 -3.35 -9.69 9.11
C ASP A 213 -3.93 -10.87 9.90
N ALA A 214 -4.45 -10.59 11.10
CA ALA A 214 -4.95 -11.62 12.00
C ALA A 214 -6.17 -12.39 11.44
N GLN A 215 -6.96 -11.77 10.57
CA GLN A 215 -8.10 -12.43 9.95
C GLN A 215 -7.66 -13.39 8.86
N ILE A 216 -6.70 -12.99 8.04
CA ILE A 216 -6.08 -13.87 7.02
C ILE A 216 -5.42 -15.09 7.68
N ARG A 217 -4.66 -14.85 8.77
CA ARG A 217 -4.06 -15.94 9.56
C ARG A 217 -5.11 -16.88 10.15
N LYS A 218 -6.24 -16.33 10.63
CA LYS A 218 -7.33 -17.13 11.20
C LYS A 218 -8.01 -18.03 10.17
N GLU A 219 -8.14 -17.57 8.93
CA GLU A 219 -8.72 -18.37 7.84
C GLU A 219 -7.78 -19.52 7.42
N ASN A 220 -6.46 -19.34 7.56
CA ASN A 220 -5.41 -20.35 7.32
C ASN A 220 -5.56 -21.11 5.99
N LEU A 221 -5.98 -20.40 4.93
CA LEU A 221 -6.12 -20.98 3.61
C LEU A 221 -4.76 -21.19 2.97
N ARG A 222 -4.57 -22.39 2.39
CA ARG A 222 -3.37 -22.74 1.64
C ARG A 222 -3.46 -22.20 0.23
N ILE A 223 -2.51 -21.35 -0.15
CA ILE A 223 -2.45 -20.73 -1.46
C ILE A 223 -1.33 -21.37 -2.27
N ALA A 224 -1.63 -21.80 -3.48
CA ALA A 224 -0.63 -22.16 -4.48
C ALA A 224 -0.37 -20.96 -5.40
N VAL A 225 0.88 -20.58 -5.62
CA VAL A 225 1.25 -19.44 -6.47
C VAL A 225 1.96 -19.96 -7.70
N TYR A 226 1.33 -19.82 -8.87
CA TYR A 226 1.90 -20.23 -10.15
C TYR A 226 2.27 -19.02 -11.00
N ASN A 227 3.50 -19.03 -11.50
CA ASN A 227 3.95 -18.13 -12.52
C ASN A 227 3.58 -18.68 -13.90
N THR A 228 2.75 -17.95 -14.63
CA THR A 228 2.33 -18.33 -16.01
C THR A 228 3.12 -17.59 -17.09
N THR A 229 4.21 -16.93 -16.70
CA THR A 229 5.06 -16.09 -17.56
C THR A 229 6.43 -16.73 -17.77
N ARG A 230 7.23 -16.12 -18.65
CA ARG A 230 8.62 -16.55 -18.90
C ARG A 230 9.63 -15.92 -17.95
N THR A 231 9.20 -15.00 -17.08
CA THR A 231 10.10 -14.35 -16.13
C THR A 231 10.31 -15.24 -14.91
N PRO A 232 11.51 -15.80 -14.69
CA PRO A 232 11.76 -16.69 -13.56
C PRO A 232 11.66 -15.93 -12.23
N GLY A 233 11.20 -16.64 -11.19
CA GLY A 233 11.12 -16.10 -9.84
C GLY A 233 9.97 -15.12 -9.58
N LEU A 234 9.10 -14.86 -10.56
CA LEU A 234 7.96 -13.96 -10.39
C LEU A 234 7.00 -14.44 -9.29
N ALA A 235 6.70 -15.75 -9.26
CA ALA A 235 5.89 -16.35 -8.19
C ALA A 235 6.56 -16.19 -6.82
N GLN A 236 7.88 -16.39 -6.71
CA GLN A 236 8.62 -16.22 -5.46
C GLN A 236 8.51 -14.79 -4.91
N LYS A 237 8.59 -13.78 -5.79
CA LYS A 237 8.46 -12.37 -5.41
C LYS A 237 7.07 -12.07 -4.85
N VAL A 238 6.02 -12.54 -5.53
CA VAL A 238 4.64 -12.38 -5.05
C VAL A 238 4.41 -13.12 -3.74
N SER A 239 4.85 -14.37 -3.64
CA SER A 239 4.73 -15.18 -2.43
C SER A 239 5.34 -14.48 -1.23
N ARG A 240 6.56 -13.95 -1.35
CA ARG A 240 7.22 -13.20 -0.29
C ARG A 240 6.39 -11.99 0.19
N VAL A 241 5.78 -11.25 -0.72
CA VAL A 241 4.96 -10.07 -0.39
C VAL A 241 3.66 -10.47 0.32
N ILE A 242 3.02 -11.56 -0.09
CA ILE A 242 1.78 -12.01 0.57
C ILE A 242 2.08 -12.74 1.89
N GLU A 243 3.14 -13.52 2.00
CA GLU A 243 3.51 -14.20 3.25
C GLU A 243 3.72 -13.20 4.39
N SER A 244 4.34 -12.05 4.13
CA SER A 244 4.52 -11.00 5.14
C SER A 244 3.21 -10.35 5.61
N SER A 245 2.13 -10.51 4.83
CA SER A 245 0.78 -10.08 5.19
C SER A 245 -0.02 -11.17 5.91
N GLY A 246 0.61 -12.33 6.18
CA GLY A 246 0.03 -13.45 6.91
C GLY A 246 -0.60 -14.53 6.05
N PHE A 247 -0.46 -14.48 4.73
CA PHE A 247 -0.96 -15.54 3.85
C PHE A 247 -0.15 -16.83 4.01
N HIS A 248 -0.80 -17.99 3.90
CA HIS A 248 -0.14 -19.29 3.96
C HIS A 248 0.12 -19.82 2.55
N VAL A 249 1.31 -19.57 2.02
CA VAL A 249 1.72 -20.11 0.71
C VAL A 249 2.16 -21.57 0.89
N SER A 250 1.50 -22.46 0.17
CA SER A 250 1.69 -23.92 0.24
C SER A 250 2.55 -24.47 -0.90
N SER A 251 2.60 -23.78 -2.03
CA SER A 251 3.40 -24.14 -3.19
C SER A 251 3.71 -22.91 -4.04
N ILE A 252 4.89 -22.91 -4.66
CA ILE A 252 5.38 -21.88 -5.57
C ILE A 252 5.94 -22.63 -6.77
N ASP A 253 5.37 -22.42 -7.95
CA ASP A 253 5.79 -23.14 -9.16
C ASP A 253 5.62 -22.29 -10.43
N ASN A 254 6.08 -22.80 -11.57
CA ASN A 254 5.79 -22.26 -12.89
C ASN A 254 4.79 -23.18 -13.60
N ASP A 255 3.79 -22.58 -14.23
CA ASP A 255 2.83 -23.29 -15.09
C ASP A 255 2.77 -22.60 -16.45
N GLU A 256 3.63 -23.03 -17.36
CA GLU A 256 3.66 -22.51 -18.73
C GLU A 256 2.53 -23.06 -19.61
N THR A 257 1.77 -24.06 -19.12
CA THR A 257 0.67 -24.66 -19.88
C THR A 257 -0.53 -23.75 -19.92
N VAL A 258 -0.76 -22.98 -18.85
CA VAL A 258 -1.83 -22.00 -18.74
C VAL A 258 -1.31 -20.64 -19.16
N LYS A 259 -1.60 -20.19 -20.39
CA LYS A 259 -1.24 -18.83 -20.83
C LYS A 259 -2.34 -17.84 -20.47
N THR A 260 -2.08 -16.98 -19.50
CA THR A 260 -2.95 -15.85 -19.16
C THR A 260 -2.17 -14.54 -19.14
N SER A 261 -2.77 -13.47 -19.65
CA SER A 261 -2.20 -12.13 -19.45
C SER A 261 -2.58 -11.58 -18.07
N GLN A 262 -3.71 -12.01 -17.51
CA GLN A 262 -4.29 -11.44 -16.30
C GLN A 262 -3.92 -12.26 -15.06
N CYS A 263 -4.01 -11.62 -13.88
CA CYS A 263 -3.99 -12.34 -12.62
C CYS A 263 -5.33 -13.07 -12.41
N ILE A 264 -5.30 -14.35 -12.05
CA ILE A 264 -6.50 -15.17 -11.82
C ILE A 264 -6.40 -15.85 -10.46
N LEU A 265 -7.49 -15.86 -9.71
CA LEU A 265 -7.67 -16.63 -8.48
C LEU A 265 -8.69 -17.74 -8.72
N ARG A 266 -8.27 -18.98 -8.53
CA ARG A 266 -9.11 -20.17 -8.63
C ARG A 266 -9.38 -20.77 -7.26
N GLY A 267 -10.60 -21.24 -7.05
CA GLY A 267 -11.05 -21.72 -5.75
C GLY A 267 -12.48 -22.26 -5.80
N LYS A 268 -12.85 -23.03 -4.78
CA LYS A 268 -14.25 -23.37 -4.52
C LYS A 268 -15.04 -22.13 -4.15
N ARG A 269 -16.34 -22.12 -4.47
CA ARG A 269 -17.23 -20.98 -4.24
C ARG A 269 -17.20 -20.44 -2.81
N GLU A 270 -17.16 -21.33 -1.81
CA GLU A 270 -17.14 -20.94 -0.40
C GLU A 270 -15.84 -20.21 -0.04
N VAL A 271 -14.71 -20.71 -0.56
CA VAL A 271 -13.38 -20.15 -0.33
C VAL A 271 -13.24 -18.79 -1.00
N LEU A 272 -13.81 -18.61 -2.19
CA LEU A 272 -13.75 -17.36 -2.95
C LEU A 272 -14.46 -16.17 -2.27
N GLN A 273 -15.27 -16.42 -1.23
CA GLN A 273 -15.96 -15.38 -0.46
C GLN A 273 -15.22 -14.94 0.81
N THR A 274 -14.10 -15.59 1.13
CA THR A 274 -13.28 -15.33 2.33
C THR A 274 -12.57 -13.98 2.27
N VAL A 275 -12.08 -13.49 3.41
CA VAL A 275 -11.34 -12.22 3.46
C VAL A 275 -9.99 -12.36 2.79
N THR A 276 -9.32 -13.51 2.90
CA THR A 276 -8.07 -13.81 2.20
C THR A 276 -8.20 -13.59 0.69
N VAL A 277 -9.21 -14.18 0.05
CA VAL A 277 -9.41 -14.01 -1.40
C VAL A 277 -9.77 -12.56 -1.75
N LYS A 278 -10.65 -11.91 -0.96
CA LYS A 278 -11.00 -10.50 -1.16
C LYS A 278 -9.78 -9.58 -1.04
N THR A 279 -8.86 -9.86 -0.13
CA THR A 279 -7.61 -9.13 0.03
C THR A 279 -6.70 -9.34 -1.18
N LEU A 280 -6.53 -10.57 -1.69
CA LEU A 280 -5.72 -10.82 -2.90
C LEU A 280 -6.29 -10.10 -4.13
N VAL A 281 -7.61 -10.18 -4.33
CA VAL A 281 -8.29 -9.43 -5.41
C VAL A 281 -8.07 -7.94 -5.23
N TRP A 282 -8.17 -7.43 -4.01
CA TRP A 282 -7.94 -6.02 -3.73
C TRP A 282 -6.50 -5.63 -4.05
N LEU A 283 -5.50 -6.36 -3.56
CA LEU A 283 -4.07 -6.10 -3.73
C LEU A 283 -3.65 -6.11 -5.21
N TYR A 284 -4.04 -7.16 -5.93
CA TYR A 284 -3.49 -7.46 -7.26
C TYR A 284 -4.48 -7.27 -8.42
N GLY A 285 -5.76 -7.01 -8.14
CA GLY A 285 -6.78 -6.84 -9.17
C GLY A 285 -7.10 -8.13 -9.93
N CYS A 286 -6.96 -9.28 -9.28
CA CYS A 286 -7.14 -10.59 -9.91
C CYS A 286 -8.61 -10.89 -10.22
N PHE A 287 -8.85 -11.60 -11.32
CA PHE A 287 -10.16 -12.13 -11.65
C PHE A 287 -10.42 -13.41 -10.87
N ILE A 288 -11.66 -13.58 -10.40
CA ILE A 288 -12.08 -14.79 -9.71
C ILE A 288 -12.61 -15.77 -10.75
N GLN A 289 -12.14 -17.01 -10.69
CA GLN A 289 -12.64 -18.12 -11.49
C GLN A 289 -13.03 -19.27 -10.55
N GLU A 290 -14.29 -19.68 -10.60
CA GLU A 290 -14.74 -20.86 -9.84
C GLU A 290 -14.23 -22.12 -10.53
N GLU A 291 -13.40 -22.88 -9.83
CA GLU A 291 -12.82 -24.11 -10.34
C GLU A 291 -12.50 -25.03 -9.16
N MET A 292 -12.57 -26.34 -9.39
CA MET A 292 -12.07 -27.31 -8.41
C MET A 292 -10.55 -27.17 -8.32
N THR A 293 -10.04 -26.76 -7.16
CA THR A 293 -8.60 -26.69 -6.91
C THR A 293 -8.02 -28.08 -6.71
N ASP A 294 -6.70 -28.21 -6.91
CA ASP A 294 -5.97 -29.40 -6.48
C ASP A 294 -6.18 -29.62 -4.97
N SER A 295 -6.30 -30.88 -4.56
CA SER A 295 -6.33 -31.39 -3.19
C SER A 295 -5.32 -30.75 -2.22
N ARG A 296 -4.21 -30.22 -2.75
CA ARG A 296 -3.09 -29.64 -1.97
C ARG A 296 -3.27 -28.17 -1.61
N SER A 297 -4.16 -27.43 -2.28
CA SER A 297 -4.37 -26.00 -2.07
C SER A 297 -5.85 -25.63 -2.05
N ASP A 298 -6.21 -24.66 -1.22
CA ASP A 298 -7.59 -24.18 -1.12
C ASP A 298 -7.86 -23.06 -2.15
N VAL A 299 -6.80 -22.33 -2.53
CA VAL A 299 -6.82 -21.28 -3.55
C VAL A 299 -5.58 -21.40 -4.44
N THR A 300 -5.75 -21.17 -5.74
CA THR A 300 -4.66 -21.09 -6.70
C THR A 300 -4.57 -19.68 -7.28
N LEU A 301 -3.42 -19.03 -7.12
CA LEU A 301 -3.09 -17.71 -7.66
C LEU A 301 -2.22 -17.87 -8.90
N LEU A 302 -2.76 -17.52 -10.06
CA LEU A 302 -2.06 -17.52 -11.34
C LEU A 302 -1.60 -16.10 -11.68
N ILE A 303 -0.30 -15.92 -11.88
CA ILE A 303 0.31 -14.62 -12.20
C ILE A 303 0.57 -14.55 -13.71
N GLY A 304 -0.14 -13.64 -14.39
CA GLY A 304 -0.05 -13.44 -15.84
C GLY A 304 0.94 -12.35 -16.29
N THR A 305 1.10 -12.21 -17.60
CA THR A 305 2.07 -11.29 -18.23
C THR A 305 1.81 -9.80 -17.95
N ASP A 306 0.60 -9.39 -17.57
CA ASP A 306 0.31 -8.01 -17.17
C ASP A 306 0.98 -7.65 -15.83
N PHE A 307 1.20 -8.64 -14.98
CA PHE A 307 1.92 -8.48 -13.72
C PHE A 307 3.45 -8.47 -13.93
N GLU A 308 3.95 -9.28 -14.86
CA GLU A 308 5.36 -9.29 -15.29
C GLU A 308 5.87 -7.90 -15.71
N LYS A 309 4.99 -7.07 -16.28
CA LYS A 309 5.28 -5.67 -16.66
C LYS A 309 5.78 -4.79 -15.50
N ARG A 310 5.60 -5.23 -14.25
CA ARG A 310 6.13 -4.56 -13.06
C ARG A 310 7.62 -4.83 -12.85
N TYR A 311 8.19 -5.88 -13.44
CA TYR A 311 9.55 -6.33 -13.15
C TYR A 311 10.50 -6.29 -14.35
N VAL A 312 9.97 -6.27 -15.57
CA VAL A 312 10.77 -6.28 -16.80
C VAL A 312 10.90 -4.85 -17.37
N SER A 313 12.07 -4.55 -17.96
CA SER A 313 12.35 -3.31 -18.70
C SER A 313 11.65 -3.33 -20.06
N TYR A 314 11.09 -2.19 -20.49
CA TYR A 314 10.48 -2.01 -21.81
C TYR A 314 11.34 -1.14 -22.70
#